data_AF-A0A1G2GU80-F1
#
_entry.id   AF-A0A1G2GU80-F1
#
_cell.length_a   1.000
_cell.length_b   1.000
_cell.length_c   1.000
_cell.angle_alpha   90.00
_cell.angle_beta   90.00
_cell.angle_gamma   90.00
#
_symmetry.space_group_name_H-M   'P 1'
#
loop_
_entity.id
_entity.type
_entity.pdbx_description
1 polymer ?
#
loop_
_entity_poly.entity_id
_entity_poly.type
_entity_poly.pdbx_seq_one_letter_code
_entity_poly.pdbx_strand_id
1 'polypeptide(L)'
;MRTIFIAVGIAIIVIAPVFVFAQQVVDVDQMASLLESLQNMAQNLAKKIQETIPIVLASLQATDLTRDGFTGEDDWKYMEKRWFSDDASADINGDGVVNAIDFGLLNKNWNKKTE
;
A
#
# COMPACT_ATOMS: atom_id res chain seq x y z
N MET A 1 -49.57 -4.19 53.81
CA MET A 1 -48.24 -3.57 53.59
C MET A 1 -47.17 -4.58 53.16
N ARG A 2 -46.95 -5.71 53.85
CA ARG A 2 -45.89 -6.69 53.52
C ARG A 2 -45.91 -7.26 52.08
N THR A 3 -47.09 -7.48 51.50
CA THR A 3 -47.25 -8.05 50.15
C THR A 3 -46.87 -7.09 49.02
N ILE A 4 -47.02 -5.78 49.24
CA ILE A 4 -46.67 -4.75 48.25
C ILE A 4 -45.15 -4.61 48.14
N PHE A 5 -44.43 -4.70 49.26
CA PHE A 5 -42.96 -4.63 49.26
C PHE A 5 -42.31 -5.83 48.55
N ILE A 6 -42.89 -7.02 48.64
CA ILE A 6 -42.38 -8.21 47.96
C ILE A 6 -42.61 -8.10 46.44
N ALA A 7 -43.78 -7.61 46.01
CA ALA A 7 -44.09 -7.42 44.59
C ALA A 7 -43.19 -6.36 43.93
N VAL A 8 -42.91 -5.25 44.63
CA VAL A 8 -42.01 -4.20 44.14
C VAL A 8 -40.55 -4.68 44.09
N GLY A 9 -40.11 -5.46 45.08
CA GLY A 9 -38.77 -6.04 45.10
C GLY A 9 -38.51 -7.00 43.93
N ILE A 10 -39.48 -7.85 43.58
CA ILE A 10 -39.37 -8.77 42.44
C ILE A 10 -39.34 -8.01 41.10
N ALA A 11 -40.14 -6.95 40.95
CA ALA A 11 -40.14 -6.14 39.73
C ALA A 11 -38.77 -5.50 39.45
N ILE A 12 -38.10 -4.97 40.49
CA ILE A 12 -36.78 -4.33 40.33
C ILE A 12 -35.69 -5.34 39.94
N ILE A 13 -35.72 -6.54 40.53
CA ILE A 13 -34.72 -7.60 40.29
C ILE A 13 -34.82 -8.17 38.86
N VAL A 14 -36.01 -8.17 38.25
CA VAL A 14 -36.20 -8.68 36.88
C VAL A 14 -35.98 -7.60 35.83
N ILE A 15 -36.36 -6.34 36.11
CA ILE A 15 -36.26 -5.24 35.14
C ILE A 15 -34.82 -4.73 34.99
N ALA A 16 -34.06 -4.64 36.09
CA ALA A 16 -32.67 -4.15 36.07
C ALA A 16 -31.75 -4.96 35.13
N PRO A 17 -31.70 -6.31 35.17
CA PRO A 17 -30.85 -7.06 34.25
C PRO A 17 -31.29 -6.93 32.79
N VAL A 18 -32.60 -6.85 32.51
CA VAL A 18 -33.10 -6.63 31.13
C VAL A 18 -32.62 -5.28 30.57
N PHE A 19 -32.54 -4.25 31.41
CA PHE A 19 -31.98 -2.95 31.04
C PHE A 19 -30.46 -2.99 30.79
N VAL A 20 -29.72 -3.78 31.57
CA VAL A 20 -28.27 -3.98 31.40
C VAL A 20 -27.95 -4.79 30.14
N PHE A 21 -28.77 -5.80 29.80
CA PHE A 21 -28.60 -6.56 28.56
C PHE A 21 -28.95 -5.74 27.30
N ALA A 22 -29.85 -4.76 27.39
CA ALA A 22 -30.12 -3.82 26.29
C ALA A 22 -28.99 -2.81 26.04
N GLN A 23 -28.12 -2.54 27.04
CA GLN A 23 -26.93 -1.69 26.89
C GLN A 23 -25.72 -2.42 26.30
N GLN A 24 -25.79 -3.75 26.14
CA GLN A 24 -24.75 -4.54 25.47
C GLN A 24 -25.01 -4.68 23.95
N VAL A 25 -25.77 -3.76 23.37
CA VAL A 25 -25.66 -3.47 21.94
C VAL A 25 -24.33 -2.76 21.80
N VAL A 26 -23.31 -3.45 21.27
CA VAL A 26 -22.07 -2.82 20.81
C VAL A 26 -22.50 -1.59 20.01
N ASP A 27 -22.13 -0.42 20.51
CA ASP A 27 -22.62 0.88 20.09
C ASP A 27 -22.56 0.98 18.56
N VAL A 28 -23.72 0.95 17.91
CA VAL A 28 -23.83 0.78 16.44
C VAL A 28 -23.08 1.91 15.71
N ASP A 29 -22.97 3.07 16.37
CA ASP A 29 -22.21 4.23 15.92
C ASP A 29 -20.69 3.97 15.93
N GLN A 30 -20.18 3.23 16.93
CA GLN A 30 -18.78 2.80 16.95
C GLN A 30 -18.51 1.78 15.84
N MET A 31 -19.45 0.88 15.55
CA MET A 31 -19.31 -0.07 14.44
C MET A 31 -19.34 0.63 13.08
N ALA A 32 -20.16 1.67 12.91
CA ALA A 32 -20.22 2.48 11.70
C ALA A 32 -18.92 3.24 11.45
N SER A 33 -18.35 3.87 12.47
CA SER A 33 -17.06 4.58 12.36
C SER A 33 -15.87 3.64 12.08
N LEU A 34 -15.88 2.41 12.64
CA LEU A 34 -14.89 1.39 12.31
C LEU A 34 -15.01 0.94 10.84
N LEU A 35 -16.23 0.77 10.34
CA LEU A 35 -16.47 0.42 8.95
C LEU A 35 -15.97 1.52 8.00
N GLU A 36 -16.24 2.78 8.33
CA GLU A 36 -15.77 3.93 7.56
C GLU A 36 -14.24 4.01 7.54
N SER A 37 -13.59 3.80 8.69
CA SER A 37 -12.12 3.77 8.79
C SER A 37 -11.51 2.68 7.89
N LEU A 38 -12.09 1.47 7.88
CA LEU A 38 -11.64 0.38 7.03
C LEU A 38 -11.82 0.69 5.54
N GLN A 39 -12.94 1.31 5.17
CA GLN A 39 -13.19 1.73 3.79
C GLN A 39 -12.16 2.78 3.34
N ASN A 40 -11.88 3.77 4.19
CA ASN A 40 -10.88 4.80 3.93
C ASN A 40 -9.47 4.21 3.79
N MET A 41 -9.09 3.25 4.64
CA MET A 41 -7.83 2.53 4.51
C MET A 41 -7.73 1.76 3.19
N ALA A 42 -8.79 1.04 2.81
CA ALA A 42 -8.83 0.29 1.55
C ALA A 42 -8.67 1.23 0.33
N GLN A 43 -9.35 2.39 0.35
CA GLN A 43 -9.24 3.40 -0.70
C GLN A 43 -7.83 4.01 -0.76
N ASN A 44 -7.24 4.34 0.38
CA ASN A 44 -5.89 4.88 0.45
C ASN A 44 -4.84 3.89 -0.08
N LEU A 45 -4.99 2.60 0.22
CA LEU A 45 -4.13 1.55 -0.32
C LEU A 45 -4.31 1.41 -1.84
N ALA A 46 -5.56 1.39 -2.33
CA ALA A 46 -5.84 1.30 -3.76
C ALA A 46 -5.23 2.48 -4.53
N LYS A 47 -5.37 3.70 -4.01
CA LYS A 47 -4.77 4.90 -4.57
C LYS A 47 -3.24 4.81 -4.61
N LYS A 48 -2.61 4.40 -3.51
CA LYS A 48 -1.15 4.26 -3.43
C LYS A 48 -0.61 3.24 -4.44
N ILE A 49 -1.33 2.13 -4.64
CA ILE A 49 -0.98 1.12 -5.64
C ILE A 49 -1.06 1.72 -7.06
N GLN A 50 -2.13 2.45 -7.38
CA GLN A 50 -2.28 3.11 -8.68
C GLN A 50 -1.18 4.13 -8.96
N GLU A 51 -0.69 4.83 -7.95
CA GLU A 51 0.43 5.78 -8.08
C GLU A 51 1.79 5.06 -8.21
N THR A 52 1.94 3.87 -7.61
CA THR A 52 3.22 3.14 -7.58
C THR A 52 3.45 2.30 -8.85
N ILE A 53 2.40 1.74 -9.46
CA ILE A 53 2.52 0.88 -10.66
C ILE A 53 3.21 1.60 -11.84
N PRO A 54 2.81 2.83 -12.24
CA PRO A 54 3.44 3.54 -13.34
C PRO A 54 4.91 3.86 -13.07
N ILE A 55 5.25 4.21 -11.83
CA ILE A 55 6.64 4.51 -11.41
C ILE A 55 7.50 3.25 -11.52
N VAL A 56 6.97 2.11 -11.07
CA VAL A 56 7.69 0.83 -11.15
C VAL A 56 7.90 0.42 -12.59
N LEU A 57 6.87 0.50 -13.45
CA LEU A 57 6.98 0.11 -14.85
C LEU A 57 7.93 1.03 -15.63
N ALA A 58 7.85 2.34 -15.42
CA ALA A 58 8.79 3.30 -16.00
C ALA A 58 10.23 3.04 -15.55
N SER A 59 10.43 2.72 -14.26
CA SER A 59 11.76 2.38 -13.75
C SER A 59 12.32 1.07 -14.32
N LEU A 60 11.44 0.15 -14.71
CA LEU A 60 11.80 -1.14 -15.30
C LEU A 60 12.16 -0.96 -16.78
N GLN A 61 11.37 -0.17 -17.52
CA GLN A 61 11.65 0.15 -18.91
C GLN A 61 12.91 1.01 -19.08
N ALA A 62 13.22 1.88 -18.11
CA ALA A 62 14.42 2.70 -18.13
C ALA A 62 15.72 1.89 -18.09
N THR A 63 15.69 0.62 -17.65
CA THR A 63 16.87 -0.24 -17.57
C THR A 63 17.02 -1.20 -18.74
N ASP A 64 16.05 -1.26 -19.67
CA ASP A 64 16.10 -1.99 -20.94
C ASP A 64 16.55 -1.02 -22.05
N LEU A 65 17.86 -0.83 -22.10
CA LEU A 65 18.57 0.09 -22.98
C LEU A 65 18.63 -0.43 -24.43
N THR A 66 18.62 -1.75 -24.61
CA THR A 66 18.65 -2.41 -25.91
C THR A 66 17.25 -2.58 -26.51
N ARG A 67 16.19 -2.43 -25.72
CA ARG A 67 14.78 -2.63 -26.09
C ARG A 67 14.49 -4.07 -26.52
N ASP A 68 15.11 -5.03 -25.85
CA ASP A 68 14.90 -6.46 -26.11
C ASP A 68 13.86 -7.10 -25.17
N GLY A 69 13.26 -6.30 -24.28
CA GLY A 69 12.21 -6.74 -23.36
C GLY A 69 12.75 -7.26 -22.03
N PHE A 70 14.07 -7.22 -21.82
CA PHE A 70 14.72 -7.66 -20.59
C PHE A 70 15.82 -6.68 -20.17
N THR A 71 16.13 -6.64 -18.87
CA THR A 71 17.33 -5.96 -18.36
C THR A 71 18.40 -6.98 -18.03
N GLY A 72 19.58 -6.88 -18.68
CA GLY A 72 20.66 -7.84 -18.48
C GLY A 72 22.01 -7.43 -19.06
N GLU A 73 22.72 -8.44 -19.58
CA GLU A 73 24.12 -8.30 -20.00
C GLU A 73 24.32 -7.35 -21.18
N ASP A 74 23.37 -7.33 -22.12
CA ASP A 74 23.48 -6.47 -23.30
C ASP A 74 23.23 -5.00 -22.95
N ASP A 75 22.33 -4.70 -22.01
CA ASP A 75 22.17 -3.35 -21.44
C ASP A 75 23.40 -2.92 -20.66
N TRP A 76 23.98 -3.83 -19.87
CA TRP A 76 25.21 -3.56 -19.14
C TRP A 76 26.36 -3.20 -20.08
N LYS A 77 26.54 -3.98 -21.16
CA LYS A 77 27.54 -3.69 -22.21
C LYS A 77 27.23 -2.41 -22.97
N TYR A 78 25.96 -2.07 -23.14
CA TYR A 78 25.54 -0.81 -23.75
C TYR A 78 25.98 0.38 -22.89
N MET A 79 25.79 0.27 -21.58
CA MET A 79 26.16 1.30 -20.60
C MET A 79 27.67 1.38 -20.38
N GLU A 80 28.38 0.25 -20.37
CA GLU A 80 29.85 0.19 -20.22
C GLU A 80 30.56 1.02 -21.29
N LYS A 81 30.08 0.94 -22.54
CA LYS A 81 30.62 1.72 -23.66
C LYS A 81 30.40 3.23 -23.54
N ARG A 82 29.57 3.66 -22.59
CA ARG A 82 29.14 5.04 -22.34
C ARG A 82 29.59 5.56 -20.98
N TRP A 83 30.49 4.84 -20.31
CA TRP A 83 31.03 5.26 -19.03
C TRP A 83 31.57 6.70 -19.07
N PHE A 84 31.12 7.54 -18.15
CA PHE A 84 31.43 8.97 -18.07
C PHE A 84 31.02 9.80 -19.31
N SER A 85 30.04 9.36 -20.09
CA SER A 85 29.43 10.17 -21.16
C SER A 85 28.13 10.83 -20.71
N ASP A 86 27.61 11.72 -21.55
CA ASP A 86 26.32 12.41 -21.41
C ASP A 86 25.22 11.75 -22.25
N ASP A 87 25.31 10.44 -22.48
CA ASP A 87 24.36 9.73 -23.34
C ASP A 87 23.02 9.59 -22.60
N ALA A 88 22.05 10.38 -23.01
CA ALA A 88 20.72 10.45 -22.40
C ALA A 88 19.95 9.10 -22.42
N SER A 89 20.36 8.13 -23.23
CA SER A 89 19.75 6.80 -23.23
C SER A 89 20.32 5.93 -22.11
N ALA A 90 21.62 6.06 -21.80
CA ALA A 90 22.30 5.29 -20.75
C ALA A 90 22.30 6.00 -19.38
N ASP A 91 22.01 7.30 -19.35
CA ASP A 91 21.82 8.10 -18.13
C ASP A 91 20.41 7.83 -17.56
N ILE A 92 20.31 6.80 -16.72
CA ILE A 92 19.02 6.31 -16.20
C ILE A 92 18.44 7.32 -15.21
N ASN A 93 19.29 7.99 -14.42
CA ASN A 93 18.82 8.95 -13.42
C ASN A 93 18.61 10.37 -13.96
N GLY A 94 19.08 10.65 -15.19
CA GLY A 94 18.93 11.93 -15.88
C GLY A 94 19.79 13.05 -15.30
N ASP A 95 20.92 12.73 -14.66
CA ASP A 95 21.81 13.71 -14.02
C ASP A 95 22.86 14.31 -14.97
N GLY A 96 22.90 13.82 -16.22
CA GLY A 96 23.78 14.27 -17.28
C GLY A 96 25.11 13.52 -17.37
N VAL A 97 25.34 12.48 -16.55
CA VAL A 97 26.55 11.66 -16.64
C VAL A 97 26.32 10.20 -16.29
N VAL A 98 26.59 9.32 -17.25
CA VAL A 98 26.54 7.86 -17.04
C VAL A 98 27.64 7.43 -16.08
N ASN A 99 27.25 6.99 -14.89
CA ASN A 99 28.17 6.62 -13.83
C ASN A 99 27.66 5.45 -12.97
N ALA A 100 28.35 5.20 -11.84
CA ALA A 100 28.05 4.07 -10.96
C ALA A 100 26.61 4.07 -10.43
N ILE A 101 25.96 5.23 -10.36
CA ILE A 101 24.56 5.35 -9.95
C ILE A 101 23.65 4.67 -10.98
N ASP A 102 23.86 4.94 -12.27
CA ASP A 102 23.08 4.32 -13.36
C ASP A 102 23.28 2.81 -13.39
N PHE A 103 24.52 2.34 -13.25
CA PHE A 103 24.81 0.90 -13.10
C PHE A 103 24.10 0.28 -11.89
N GLY A 104 23.99 1.02 -10.79
CA GLY A 104 23.21 0.60 -9.63
C GLY A 104 21.72 0.46 -9.93
N LEU A 105 21.16 1.38 -10.71
CA LEU A 105 19.76 1.34 -11.15
C LEU A 105 19.51 0.19 -12.12
N LEU A 106 20.41 -0.04 -13.08
CA LEU A 106 20.37 -1.19 -13.99
C LEU A 106 20.42 -2.51 -13.20
N ASN A 107 21.34 -2.65 -12.25
CA ASN A 107 21.48 -3.85 -11.42
C ASN A 107 20.26 -4.12 -10.52
N LYS A 108 19.51 -3.09 -10.11
CA LYS A 108 18.27 -3.26 -9.35
C LYS A 108 17.21 -4.04 -10.14
N ASN A 109 17.29 -4.02 -11.46
CA ASN A 109 16.36 -4.66 -12.38
C ASN A 109 16.96 -5.84 -13.15
N TRP A 110 18.13 -6.33 -12.74
CA TRP A 110 18.78 -7.46 -13.38
C TRP A 110 17.86 -8.68 -13.53
N ASN A 111 17.85 -9.28 -14.72
CA ASN A 111 17.02 -10.43 -15.10
C ASN A 111 15.50 -10.20 -14.93
N LYS A 112 15.04 -8.95 -15.00
CA LYS A 112 13.60 -8.64 -15.02
C LYS A 112 13.13 -8.40 -16.44
N LYS A 113 11.90 -8.83 -16.70
CA LYS A 113 11.16 -8.55 -17.92
C LYS A 113 10.58 -7.13 -17.88
N THR A 114 10.69 -6.37 -18.96
CA THR A 114 10.28 -4.95 -19.04
C THR A 114 8.95 -4.73 -19.80
N GLU A 115 8.40 -5.81 -20.37
CA GLU A 115 7.12 -5.91 -21.10
C GLU A 115 6.01 -6.69 -20.38
#